data_AF-A0AAX4J498-F1
#
_entry.id   AF-A0AAX4J498-F1
#
_cell.length_a   1.000
_cell.length_b   1.000
_cell.length_c   1.000
_cell.angle_alpha   90.00
_cell.angle_beta   90.00
_cell.angle_gamma   90.00
#
_symmetry.space_group_name_H-M   'P 1'
#
loop_
_entity.id
_entity.type
_entity.pdbx_description
1 polymer ?
#
loop_
_entity_poly.entity_id
_entity_poly.type
_entity_poly.pdbx_seq_one_letter_code
_entity_poly.pdbx_strand_id
1 'polypeptide(L)'
;MVIRYFRDLTSISVPIVRDWGLTLEAIHKGQDLSDLLQQPTETKEDAIVQDPNIDNAKLDFVYEQIAGFMLELSRVEFPRIGAISQNATSGQRDVTRRPLTYDINEVVTLAPFNFVSHLFAARAQSFQVHLEAQRNIAGDGGNLAWNQFVARHYFARMVSTQDTVNETGPFRLFCNGLRPTNMLADSETLRISSVLDFEFTNAMPAQFADDVPWWLLLQKPAVWISEGKVQEFLTLLQPRKEQFIQAMERVECKSPLATEETMGTFDSTSHYGVISFDIDEIYWKVLHKGNLGEALLDSATLGEKEASVRRKKAQLDAYRSEKESDQRFAGQWWLVIRESTQ
;
A
#
# COMPACT_ATOMS: atom_id res chain seq x y z
N MET A 1 -2.52 21.27 -2.58
CA MET A 1 -3.06 19.89 -2.59
C MET A 1 -2.30 19.11 -3.64
N VAL A 2 -1.86 17.90 -3.31
CA VAL A 2 -1.05 17.04 -4.18
C VAL A 2 -1.68 16.82 -5.58
N ILE A 3 -3.02 16.80 -5.69
CA ILE A 3 -3.72 16.70 -6.99
C ILE A 3 -3.36 17.83 -7.97
N ARG A 4 -3.14 19.06 -7.51
CA ARG A 4 -2.70 20.16 -8.40
C ARG A 4 -1.29 19.91 -8.92
N TYR A 5 -0.43 19.34 -8.08
CA TYR A 5 0.94 19.01 -8.43
C TYR A 5 0.99 17.96 -9.55
N PHE A 6 0.17 16.90 -9.47
CA PHE A 6 0.06 15.90 -10.54
C PHE A 6 -0.41 16.50 -11.87
N ARG A 7 -1.40 17.39 -11.84
CA ARG A 7 -1.91 18.05 -13.05
C ARG A 7 -0.84 18.85 -13.80
N ASP A 8 0.07 19.49 -13.07
CA ASP A 8 1.09 20.35 -13.66
C ASP A 8 2.33 19.58 -14.14
N LEU A 9 2.52 18.34 -13.68
CA LEU A 9 3.76 17.57 -13.88
C LEU A 9 3.61 16.33 -14.74
N THR A 10 2.39 15.82 -14.85
CA THR A 10 2.14 14.50 -15.40
C THR A 10 1.03 14.58 -16.43
N SER A 11 1.06 13.68 -17.40
CA SER A 11 -0.04 13.42 -18.31
C SER A 11 -1.23 12.73 -17.62
N ILE A 12 -1.07 12.35 -16.35
CA ILE A 12 -2.09 11.68 -15.55
C ILE A 12 -3.32 12.58 -15.44
N SER A 13 -4.44 12.08 -15.98
CA SER A 13 -5.75 12.69 -15.81
C SER A 13 -6.16 12.60 -14.35
N VAL A 14 -6.10 13.73 -13.64
CA VAL A 14 -6.53 13.84 -12.24
C VAL A 14 -7.83 14.65 -12.13
N PRO A 15 -8.79 14.23 -11.28
CA PRO A 15 -10.09 14.87 -11.21
C PRO A 15 -9.98 16.32 -10.70
N ILE A 16 -10.92 17.17 -11.13
CA ILE A 16 -11.09 18.51 -10.58
C ILE A 16 -12.04 18.39 -9.39
N VAL A 17 -11.47 18.49 -8.17
CA VAL A 17 -12.28 18.60 -6.96
C VAL A 17 -13.01 19.96 -6.98
N ARG A 18 -14.33 19.93 -7.18
CA ARG A 18 -15.19 21.13 -7.18
C ARG A 18 -15.89 21.34 -5.85
N ASP A 19 -16.30 20.25 -5.20
CA ASP A 19 -17.01 20.26 -3.92
C ASP A 19 -16.68 18.97 -3.14
N TRP A 20 -16.96 18.95 -1.83
CA TRP A 20 -16.82 17.78 -0.96
C TRP A 20 -17.99 17.71 0.04
N GLY A 21 -18.58 16.54 0.21
CA GLY A 21 -19.76 16.37 1.07
C GLY A 21 -20.17 14.90 1.22
N LEU A 22 -21.13 14.63 2.11
CA LEU A 22 -21.55 13.28 2.48
C LEU A 22 -22.71 12.72 1.63
N THR A 23 -23.26 13.51 0.71
CA THR A 23 -24.60 13.25 0.12
C THR A 23 -24.73 13.54 -1.38
N LEU A 24 -23.63 13.70 -2.12
CA LEU A 24 -23.69 13.83 -3.57
C LEU A 24 -22.99 12.65 -4.24
N GLU A 25 -23.73 11.93 -5.08
CA GLU A 25 -23.14 10.97 -6.02
C GLU A 25 -22.12 11.71 -6.88
N ALA A 26 -20.86 11.31 -6.76
CA ALA A 26 -19.81 11.86 -7.58
C ALA A 26 -20.00 11.36 -9.02
N ILE A 27 -20.42 12.25 -9.92
CA ILE A 27 -20.57 11.95 -11.34
C ILE A 27 -19.17 11.85 -11.95
N HIS A 28 -18.66 10.63 -12.03
CA HIS A 28 -17.42 10.33 -12.74
C HIS A 28 -17.73 9.72 -14.11
N LYS A 29 -16.92 10.06 -15.11
CA LYS A 29 -16.97 9.41 -16.43
C LYS A 29 -15.96 8.26 -16.46
N GLY A 30 -16.46 7.03 -16.57
CA GLY A 30 -15.66 5.81 -16.67
C GLY A 30 -16.12 4.74 -15.67
N GLN A 31 -15.76 3.50 -15.96
CA GLN A 31 -15.96 2.35 -15.08
C GLN A 31 -14.68 2.11 -14.26
N ASP A 32 -14.81 1.53 -13.08
CA ASP A 32 -13.67 1.11 -12.27
C ASP A 32 -12.78 0.14 -13.06
N LEU A 33 -11.48 0.40 -13.10
CA LEU A 33 -10.56 -0.40 -13.90
C LEU A 33 -10.38 -1.81 -13.31
N SER A 34 -10.48 -1.99 -12.00
CA SER A 34 -10.43 -3.34 -11.42
C SER A 34 -11.65 -4.18 -11.85
N ASP A 35 -12.84 -3.58 -11.95
CA ASP A 35 -14.03 -4.26 -12.48
C ASP A 35 -13.87 -4.72 -13.93
N LEU A 36 -13.09 -3.98 -14.74
CA LEU A 36 -12.81 -4.32 -16.13
C LEU A 36 -11.72 -5.39 -16.29
N LEU A 37 -10.91 -5.63 -15.25
CA LEU A 37 -9.76 -6.55 -15.27
C LEU A 37 -9.95 -7.81 -14.43
N GLN A 38 -10.91 -7.79 -13.50
CA GLN A 38 -11.19 -8.91 -12.61
C GLN A 38 -11.87 -10.05 -13.35
N GLN A 39 -11.67 -11.26 -12.84
CA GLN A 39 -12.48 -12.40 -13.25
C GLN A 39 -13.96 -12.13 -12.94
N PRO A 40 -14.90 -12.58 -13.79
CA PRO A 40 -16.32 -12.46 -13.48
C PRO A 40 -16.64 -13.11 -12.13
N THR A 41 -17.27 -12.35 -11.24
CA THR A 41 -17.74 -12.81 -9.94
C THR A 41 -19.26 -12.96 -9.93
N GLU A 42 -19.78 -13.89 -9.12
CA GLU A 42 -21.23 -14.05 -8.96
C GLU A 42 -21.80 -12.99 -8.03
N THR A 43 -21.00 -12.55 -7.05
CA THR A 43 -21.37 -11.53 -6.07
C THR A 43 -20.35 -10.40 -6.00
N LYS A 44 -20.76 -9.25 -5.46
CA LYS A 44 -19.86 -8.12 -5.15
C LYS A 44 -18.98 -8.37 -3.92
N GLU A 45 -19.23 -9.46 -3.19
CA GLU A 45 -18.50 -9.85 -1.97
C GLU A 45 -17.33 -10.78 -2.30
N ASP A 46 -17.28 -11.30 -3.53
CA ASP A 46 -16.20 -12.16 -4.01
C ASP A 46 -14.87 -11.40 -4.10
N ALA A 47 -13.78 -12.15 -3.94
CA ALA A 47 -12.44 -11.58 -4.02
C ALA A 47 -12.16 -10.99 -5.42
N ILE A 48 -11.75 -9.73 -5.46
CA ILE A 48 -11.27 -9.06 -6.68
C ILE A 48 -9.92 -9.66 -7.05
N VAL A 49 -9.94 -10.60 -8.00
CA VAL A 49 -8.76 -11.27 -8.53
C VAL A 49 -8.70 -11.04 -10.03
N GLN A 50 -7.50 -10.76 -10.53
CA GLN A 50 -7.23 -10.58 -11.97
C GLN A 50 -7.65 -11.82 -12.76
N ASP A 51 -8.35 -11.64 -13.89
CA ASP A 51 -8.76 -12.77 -14.75
C ASP A 51 -7.53 -13.46 -15.37
N PRO A 52 -7.21 -14.71 -14.99
CA PRO A 52 -6.05 -15.40 -15.55
C PRO A 52 -6.16 -15.61 -17.06
N ASN A 53 -7.38 -15.58 -17.61
CA ASN A 53 -7.66 -15.76 -19.04
C ASN A 53 -7.93 -14.44 -19.78
N ILE A 54 -7.68 -13.28 -19.15
CA ILE A 54 -7.82 -12.00 -19.85
C ILE A 54 -6.95 -12.00 -21.12
N ASP A 55 -7.48 -11.37 -22.16
CA ASP A 55 -6.70 -11.12 -23.38
C ASP A 55 -5.45 -10.32 -23.04
N ASN A 56 -4.28 -10.91 -23.29
CA ASN A 56 -3.00 -10.29 -23.00
C ASN A 56 -2.82 -8.95 -23.73
N ALA A 57 -3.38 -8.77 -24.94
CA ALA A 57 -3.29 -7.51 -25.65
C ALA A 57 -4.06 -6.39 -24.94
N LYS A 58 -5.20 -6.72 -24.32
CA LYS A 58 -5.96 -5.77 -23.49
C LYS A 58 -5.17 -5.39 -22.24
N LEU A 59 -4.57 -6.37 -21.58
CA LEU A 59 -3.80 -6.12 -20.37
C LEU A 59 -2.51 -5.34 -20.67
N ASP A 60 -1.84 -5.62 -21.79
CA ASP A 60 -0.67 -4.86 -22.27
C ASP A 60 -1.02 -3.39 -22.48
N PHE A 61 -2.18 -3.10 -23.08
CA PHE A 61 -2.64 -1.74 -23.30
C PHE A 61 -2.88 -0.98 -21.98
N VAL A 62 -3.43 -1.66 -20.97
CA VAL A 62 -3.62 -1.08 -19.64
C VAL A 62 -2.29 -0.89 -18.91
N TYR A 63 -1.44 -1.92 -18.89
CA TYR A 63 -0.13 -1.87 -18.25
C TYR A 63 0.77 -0.80 -18.84
N GLU A 64 0.75 -0.59 -20.16
CA GLU A 64 1.53 0.47 -20.80
C GLU A 64 1.09 1.87 -20.34
N GLN A 65 -0.21 2.11 -20.15
CA GLN A 65 -0.70 3.38 -19.60
C GLN A 65 -0.23 3.57 -18.15
N ILE A 66 -0.38 2.55 -17.29
CA ILE A 66 0.02 2.64 -15.87
C ILE A 66 1.54 2.78 -15.72
N ALA A 67 2.32 2.03 -16.50
CA ALA A 67 3.76 2.14 -16.56
C ALA A 67 4.19 3.55 -17.01
N GLY A 68 3.49 4.14 -17.99
CA GLY A 68 3.63 5.55 -18.37
C GLY A 68 3.49 6.50 -17.19
N PHE A 69 2.41 6.35 -16.42
CA PHE A 69 2.17 7.16 -15.23
C PHE A 69 3.25 6.97 -14.17
N MET A 70 3.65 5.73 -13.88
CA MET A 70 4.70 5.42 -12.92
C MET A 70 6.06 6.01 -13.32
N LEU A 71 6.42 5.92 -14.61
CA LEU A 71 7.66 6.48 -15.13
C LEU A 71 7.68 8.02 -15.07
N GLU A 72 6.54 8.67 -15.28
CA GLU A 72 6.44 10.13 -15.10
C GLU A 72 6.65 10.53 -13.63
N LEU A 73 6.15 9.74 -12.67
CA LEU A 73 6.37 10.02 -11.26
C LEU A 73 7.82 9.78 -10.85
N SER A 74 8.40 8.65 -11.26
CA SER A 74 9.75 8.26 -10.84
C SER A 74 10.80 9.31 -11.23
N ARG A 75 10.56 10.09 -12.29
CA ARG A 75 11.44 11.21 -12.71
C ARG A 75 11.47 12.40 -11.78
N VAL A 76 10.51 12.51 -10.86
CA VAL A 76 10.49 13.64 -9.94
C VAL A 76 11.25 13.31 -8.67
N GLU A 77 12.43 13.91 -8.55
CA GLU A 77 13.34 13.71 -7.42
C GLU A 77 13.20 14.78 -6.34
N PHE A 78 13.51 14.37 -5.11
CA PHE A 78 13.51 15.21 -3.93
C PHE A 78 14.78 14.99 -3.11
N PRO A 79 15.22 16.01 -2.34
CA PRO A 79 16.41 15.89 -1.50
C PRO A 79 16.18 15.05 -0.23
N ARG A 80 14.92 14.74 0.11
CA ARG A 80 14.52 14.03 1.34
C ARG A 80 13.30 13.16 1.10
N ILE A 81 13.12 12.18 1.99
CA ILE A 81 11.93 11.34 2.08
C ILE A 81 10.85 12.09 2.87
N GLY A 82 9.63 12.16 2.35
CA GLY A 82 8.52 12.82 3.05
C GLY A 82 7.33 13.20 2.17
N ALA A 83 6.27 13.71 2.80
CA ALA A 83 5.13 14.24 2.08
C ALA A 83 5.47 15.55 1.38
N ILE A 84 4.93 15.66 0.18
CA ILE A 84 5.23 16.75 -0.73
C ILE A 84 4.25 17.88 -0.50
N SER A 85 4.79 19.08 -0.52
CA SER A 85 4.02 20.31 -0.41
C SER A 85 4.55 21.33 -1.40
N GLN A 86 3.69 22.30 -1.69
CA GLN A 86 4.09 23.47 -2.46
C GLN A 86 4.22 24.65 -1.49
N ASN A 87 5.35 25.34 -1.56
CA ASN A 87 5.55 26.59 -0.83
C ASN A 87 4.57 27.63 -1.37
N ALA A 88 3.72 28.17 -0.51
CA ALA A 88 2.68 29.12 -0.90
C ALA A 88 3.22 30.47 -1.43
N THR A 89 4.46 30.82 -1.07
CA THR A 89 5.06 32.12 -1.38
C THR A 89 5.99 32.05 -2.59
N SER A 90 6.88 31.06 -2.64
CA SER A 90 7.84 30.90 -3.74
C SER A 90 7.31 30.04 -4.88
N GLY A 91 6.20 29.31 -4.66
CA GLY A 91 5.71 28.28 -5.58
C GLY A 91 6.64 27.06 -5.68
N GLN A 92 7.81 27.08 -5.03
CA GLN A 92 8.78 26.01 -5.06
C GLN A 92 8.25 24.79 -4.32
N ARG A 93 8.58 23.62 -4.86
CA ARG A 93 8.16 22.32 -4.36
C ARG A 93 9.16 21.88 -3.30
N ASP A 94 8.66 21.39 -2.18
CA ASP A 94 9.51 20.98 -1.08
C ASP A 94 8.86 19.84 -0.28
N VAL A 95 9.72 19.01 0.29
CA VAL A 95 9.36 17.98 1.25
C VAL A 95 9.38 18.62 2.64
N THR A 96 8.21 19.06 3.08
CA THR A 96 8.06 19.81 4.33
C THR A 96 7.47 18.98 5.46
N ARG A 97 6.93 17.79 5.15
CA ARG A 97 6.19 16.95 6.09
C ARG A 97 6.62 15.49 5.98
N ARG A 98 6.29 14.70 6.99
CA ARG A 98 6.49 13.22 7.00
C ARG A 98 5.79 12.52 5.84
N PRO A 99 6.26 11.33 5.42
CA PRO A 99 5.49 10.50 4.53
C PRO A 99 4.11 10.19 5.11
N LEU A 100 3.07 10.33 4.30
CA LEU A 100 1.71 9.89 4.62
C LEU A 100 1.50 8.54 3.93
N THR A 101 1.34 7.45 4.68
CA THR A 101 0.76 6.23 4.11
C THR A 101 -0.59 5.99 4.78
N TYR A 102 -1.49 5.29 4.08
CA TYR A 102 -2.79 4.87 4.61
C TYR A 102 -2.65 4.26 6.02
N ASP A 103 -1.62 3.43 6.16
CA ASP A 103 -1.22 2.73 7.37
C ASP A 103 -0.48 3.59 8.42
N ILE A 104 0.26 4.63 8.00
CA ILE A 104 1.06 5.50 8.89
C ILE A 104 0.24 6.67 9.44
N ASN A 105 -0.97 6.91 8.93
CA ASN A 105 -1.81 8.00 9.45
C ASN A 105 -2.23 7.79 10.92
N GLU A 106 -2.15 6.56 11.43
CA GLU A 106 -2.59 6.25 12.80
C GLU A 106 -1.52 6.47 13.88
N VAL A 107 -0.21 6.48 13.55
CA VAL A 107 0.82 6.43 14.60
C VAL A 107 2.10 7.21 14.24
N VAL A 108 2.33 8.33 14.95
CA VAL A 108 3.57 9.12 15.15
C VAL A 108 3.85 10.35 14.26
N THR A 109 4.06 11.48 14.96
CA THR A 109 4.53 12.82 14.57
C THR A 109 6.04 12.90 14.29
N LEU A 110 6.49 12.64 13.06
CA LEU A 110 7.89 12.83 12.67
C LEU A 110 8.07 13.87 11.54
N ALA A 111 9.31 14.31 11.35
CA ALA A 111 9.78 15.19 10.28
C ALA A 111 10.17 14.37 9.02
N PRO A 112 10.46 15.01 7.86
CA PRO A 112 11.08 14.34 6.72
C PRO A 112 12.39 13.59 7.08
N PHE A 113 12.72 12.53 6.35
CA PHE A 113 13.95 11.75 6.57
C PHE A 113 15.01 12.05 5.50
N ASN A 114 16.27 12.13 5.93
CA ASN A 114 17.42 12.23 5.03
C ASN A 114 18.01 10.85 4.68
N PHE A 115 17.67 9.82 5.45
CA PHE A 115 18.28 8.50 5.38
C PHE A 115 17.21 7.40 5.33
N VAL A 116 17.43 6.37 4.51
CA VAL A 116 16.46 5.27 4.35
C VAL A 116 16.35 4.42 5.62
N SER A 117 17.46 4.13 6.28
CA SER A 117 17.49 3.46 7.59
C SER A 117 16.59 4.14 8.62
N HIS A 118 16.54 5.48 8.63
CA HIS A 118 15.67 6.22 9.54
C HIS A 118 14.18 6.03 9.23
N LEU A 119 13.81 5.99 7.94
CA LEU A 119 12.44 5.67 7.53
C LEU A 119 12.06 4.25 8.00
N PHE A 120 12.92 3.28 7.78
CA PHE A 120 12.63 1.88 8.11
C PHE A 120 12.57 1.68 9.63
N ALA A 121 13.47 2.31 10.38
CA ALA A 121 13.44 2.31 11.85
C ALA A 121 12.17 2.97 12.39
N ALA A 122 11.74 4.10 11.82
CA ALA A 122 10.49 4.74 12.17
C ALA A 122 9.28 3.85 11.88
N ARG A 123 9.29 3.12 10.76
CA ARG A 123 8.24 2.13 10.43
C ARG A 123 8.22 0.97 11.43
N ALA A 124 9.38 0.40 11.74
CA ALA A 124 9.49 -0.64 12.76
C ALA A 124 8.95 -0.16 14.12
N GLN A 125 9.29 1.07 14.53
CA GLN A 125 8.74 1.67 15.74
C GLN A 125 7.21 1.84 15.66
N SER A 126 6.67 2.28 14.53
CA SER A 126 5.23 2.41 14.35
C SER A 126 4.48 1.08 14.54
N PHE A 127 5.07 -0.04 14.08
CA PHE A 127 4.52 -1.37 14.31
C PHE A 127 4.47 -1.75 15.79
N GLN A 128 5.47 -1.35 16.57
CA GLN A 128 5.51 -1.57 18.02
C GLN A 128 4.45 -0.73 18.74
N VAL A 129 4.35 0.56 18.39
CA VAL A 129 3.33 1.43 19.00
C VAL A 129 1.92 0.95 18.64
N HIS A 130 1.69 0.53 17.39
CA HIS A 130 0.43 -0.06 16.98
C HIS A 130 0.12 -1.36 17.74
N LEU A 131 1.12 -2.23 17.89
CA LEU A 131 0.98 -3.46 18.66
C LEU A 131 0.51 -3.16 20.10
N GLU A 132 1.07 -2.11 20.71
CA GLU A 132 0.76 -1.69 22.06
C GLU A 132 -0.59 -0.98 22.20
N ALA A 133 -0.91 -0.06 21.30
CA ALA A 133 -2.11 0.77 21.36
C ALA A 133 -3.39 0.05 20.90
N GLN A 134 -3.28 -0.88 19.94
CA GLN A 134 -4.45 -1.55 19.39
C GLN A 134 -5.04 -2.54 20.40
N ARG A 135 -6.25 -2.22 20.90
CA ARG A 135 -6.93 -2.99 21.94
C ARG A 135 -7.56 -4.30 21.43
N ASN A 136 -7.91 -4.36 20.15
CA ASN A 136 -8.55 -5.52 19.53
C ASN A 136 -7.58 -6.50 18.84
N ILE A 137 -6.28 -6.25 18.96
CA ILE A 137 -5.22 -6.97 18.24
C ILE A 137 -5.11 -8.46 18.59
N ALA A 138 -5.57 -8.85 19.78
CA ALA A 138 -5.57 -10.24 20.21
C ALA A 138 -6.50 -11.14 19.40
N GLY A 139 -7.50 -10.57 18.72
CA GLY A 139 -8.51 -11.35 17.98
C GLY A 139 -9.15 -12.46 18.83
N ASP A 140 -9.77 -13.45 18.19
CA ASP A 140 -10.38 -14.58 18.91
C ASP A 140 -9.34 -15.60 19.40
N GLY A 141 -8.20 -15.70 18.72
CA GLY A 141 -7.11 -16.58 19.08
C GLY A 141 -6.10 -15.85 19.97
N GLY A 142 -6.07 -16.16 21.27
CA GLY A 142 -5.20 -15.49 22.24
C GLY A 142 -3.69 -15.39 21.90
N ASN A 143 -3.20 -16.18 20.95
CA ASN A 143 -1.82 -16.12 20.48
C ASN A 143 -1.59 -15.16 19.30
N LEU A 144 -2.64 -14.59 18.68
CA LEU A 144 -2.50 -13.68 17.53
C LEU A 144 -1.66 -12.45 17.88
N ALA A 145 -1.93 -11.82 19.02
CA ALA A 145 -1.14 -10.69 19.51
C ALA A 145 0.34 -11.07 19.70
N TRP A 146 0.63 -12.27 20.20
CA TRP A 146 2.00 -12.76 20.34
C TRP A 146 2.64 -13.04 18.99
N ASN A 147 1.88 -13.62 18.06
CA ASN A 147 2.38 -13.91 16.72
C ASN A 147 2.77 -12.63 15.97
N GLN A 148 1.97 -11.58 16.11
CA GLN A 148 2.29 -10.25 15.56
C GLN A 148 3.44 -9.59 16.32
N PHE A 149 3.53 -9.78 17.65
CA PHE A 149 4.69 -9.34 18.43
C PHE A 149 5.99 -9.92 17.84
N VAL A 150 6.05 -11.24 17.63
CA VAL A 150 7.23 -11.92 17.08
C VAL A 150 7.55 -11.40 15.67
N ALA A 151 6.56 -11.32 14.78
CA ALA A 151 6.75 -10.88 13.40
C ALA A 151 7.30 -9.44 13.31
N ARG A 152 6.74 -8.51 14.11
CA ARG A 152 7.13 -7.09 14.10
C ARG A 152 8.49 -6.85 14.74
N HIS A 153 8.84 -7.62 15.78
CA HIS A 153 10.20 -7.58 16.35
C HIS A 153 11.23 -8.17 15.39
N TYR A 154 10.87 -9.22 14.65
CA TYR A 154 11.70 -9.76 13.60
C TYR A 154 11.94 -8.73 12.49
N PHE A 155 10.89 -8.05 12.03
CA PHE A 155 11.01 -6.95 11.06
C PHE A 155 11.96 -5.86 11.54
N ALA A 156 11.81 -5.39 12.79
CA ALA A 156 12.70 -4.36 13.35
C ALA A 156 14.19 -4.77 13.31
N ARG A 157 14.48 -6.06 13.51
CA ARG A 157 15.86 -6.58 13.41
C ARG A 157 16.33 -6.70 11.97
N MET A 158 15.49 -7.18 11.07
CA MET A 158 15.84 -7.25 9.64
C MET A 158 16.27 -5.87 9.12
N VAL A 159 15.49 -4.84 9.44
CA VAL A 159 15.79 -3.44 9.08
C VAL A 159 17.20 -3.04 9.51
N SER A 160 17.62 -3.41 10.72
CA SER A 160 18.94 -3.05 11.25
C SER A 160 20.13 -3.77 10.59
N THR A 161 19.86 -4.80 9.79
CA THR A 161 20.87 -5.67 9.16
C THR A 161 20.94 -5.53 7.64
N GLN A 162 20.12 -4.65 7.03
CA GLN A 162 20.10 -4.48 5.58
C GLN A 162 21.16 -3.48 5.12
N ASP A 163 22.24 -4.00 4.53
CA ASP A 163 23.32 -3.21 3.91
C ASP A 163 22.98 -2.74 2.46
N THR A 164 21.81 -3.11 1.93
CA THR A 164 21.53 -3.08 0.48
C THR A 164 20.80 -1.84 -0.01
N VAL A 165 20.50 -0.87 0.85
CA VAL A 165 19.72 0.32 0.45
C VAL A 165 20.63 1.53 0.33
N ASN A 166 20.50 2.29 -0.75
CA ASN A 166 21.21 3.56 -0.88
C ASN A 166 20.63 4.55 0.13
N GLU A 167 21.32 4.70 1.26
CA GLU A 167 20.87 5.46 2.42
C GLU A 167 20.50 6.90 2.07
N THR A 168 21.18 7.53 1.10
CA THR A 168 21.01 8.96 0.80
C THR A 168 20.23 9.24 -0.49
N GLY A 169 19.56 8.24 -1.05
CA GLY A 169 18.72 8.39 -2.25
C GLY A 169 19.36 7.85 -3.54
N PRO A 170 18.81 8.14 -4.73
CA PRO A 170 17.82 9.18 -4.99
C PRO A 170 16.48 8.92 -4.29
N PHE A 171 15.75 9.99 -3.98
CA PHE A 171 14.38 9.91 -3.47
C PHE A 171 13.43 10.38 -4.56
N ARG A 172 12.51 9.50 -4.97
CA ARG A 172 11.57 9.72 -6.07
C ARG A 172 10.15 9.83 -5.57
N LEU A 173 9.31 10.51 -6.34
CA LEU A 173 7.88 10.53 -6.11
C LEU A 173 7.29 9.12 -6.23
N PHE A 174 6.63 8.67 -5.18
CA PHE A 174 5.99 7.37 -5.11
C PHE A 174 4.55 7.50 -4.61
N CYS A 175 3.63 6.78 -5.26
CA CYS A 175 2.24 6.69 -4.88
C CYS A 175 1.82 5.22 -4.81
N ASN A 176 1.60 4.70 -3.59
CA ASN A 176 1.09 3.34 -3.39
C ASN A 176 -0.35 3.15 -3.90
N GLY A 177 -1.06 4.27 -4.14
CA GLY A 177 -2.43 4.30 -4.66
C GLY A 177 -2.53 4.16 -6.18
N LEU A 178 -1.42 4.03 -6.93
CA LEU A 178 -1.43 3.79 -8.38
C LEU A 178 -1.84 2.35 -8.74
N ARG A 179 -3.03 1.93 -8.30
CA ARG A 179 -3.60 0.60 -8.52
C ARG A 179 -4.94 0.68 -9.26
N PRO A 180 -5.36 -0.37 -9.99
CA PRO A 180 -6.60 -0.35 -10.78
C PRO A 180 -7.87 0.05 -10.04
N THR A 181 -8.02 -0.31 -8.76
CA THR A 181 -9.18 0.09 -7.92
C THR A 181 -9.28 1.60 -7.67
N ASN A 182 -8.23 2.35 -8.01
CA ASN A 182 -8.17 3.80 -7.89
C ASN A 182 -8.17 4.47 -9.27
N MET A 183 -8.55 3.75 -10.33
CA MET A 183 -8.54 4.24 -11.71
C MET A 183 -9.89 4.03 -12.37
N LEU A 184 -10.31 5.02 -13.14
CA LEU A 184 -11.49 4.93 -14.00
C LEU A 184 -11.04 4.83 -15.45
N ALA A 185 -11.70 3.98 -16.22
CA ALA A 185 -11.42 3.78 -17.63
C ALA A 185 -12.70 3.73 -18.47
N ASP A 186 -12.54 4.04 -19.75
CA ASP A 186 -13.57 3.82 -20.75
C ASP A 186 -13.73 2.32 -21.01
N SER A 187 -14.95 1.79 -20.91
CA SER A 187 -15.20 0.34 -20.95
C SER A 187 -15.01 -0.27 -22.35
N GLU A 188 -15.09 0.53 -23.41
CA GLU A 188 -14.91 0.06 -24.79
C GLU A 188 -13.44 0.08 -25.19
N THR A 189 -12.71 1.13 -24.82
CA THR A 189 -11.33 1.37 -25.25
C THR A 189 -10.28 1.02 -24.20
N LEU A 190 -10.67 0.79 -22.95
CA LEU A 190 -9.79 0.60 -21.79
C LEU A 190 -8.83 1.78 -21.53
N ARG A 191 -9.14 2.95 -22.09
CA ARG A 191 -8.34 4.16 -21.87
C ARG A 191 -8.63 4.72 -20.48
N ILE A 192 -7.60 4.89 -19.67
CA ILE A 192 -7.71 5.44 -18.32
C ILE A 192 -8.11 6.91 -18.42
N SER A 193 -9.30 7.23 -17.91
CA SER A 193 -9.89 8.57 -17.94
C SER A 193 -9.55 9.38 -16.69
N SER A 194 -9.32 8.71 -15.56
CA SER A 194 -9.00 9.36 -14.29
C SER A 194 -8.21 8.44 -13.37
N VAL A 195 -7.26 9.00 -12.64
CA VAL A 195 -6.60 8.35 -11.50
C VAL A 195 -6.99 9.09 -10.23
N LEU A 196 -7.30 8.34 -9.19
CA LEU A 196 -7.81 8.80 -7.89
C LEU A 196 -6.78 8.51 -6.79
N ASP A 197 -7.09 8.93 -5.57
CA ASP A 197 -6.39 8.51 -4.35
C ASP A 197 -4.88 8.82 -4.32
N PHE A 198 -4.55 10.11 -4.46
CA PHE A 198 -3.17 10.62 -4.35
C PHE A 198 -2.79 11.08 -2.93
N GLU A 199 -3.66 10.90 -1.94
CA GLU A 199 -3.51 11.51 -0.61
C GLU A 199 -2.28 10.99 0.15
N PHE A 200 -1.79 9.80 -0.22
CA PHE A 200 -0.62 9.14 0.35
C PHE A 200 0.61 9.13 -0.59
N THR A 201 0.72 10.13 -1.46
CA THR A 201 1.89 10.30 -2.35
C THR A 201 3.03 11.01 -1.60
N ASN A 202 4.24 10.44 -1.67
CA ASN A 202 5.41 10.95 -0.96
C ASN A 202 6.68 10.87 -1.81
N ALA A 203 7.70 11.62 -1.43
CA ALA A 203 9.08 11.31 -1.80
C ALA A 203 9.54 10.10 -0.98
N MET A 204 9.98 9.05 -1.66
CA MET A 204 10.40 7.76 -1.08
C MET A 204 11.72 7.31 -1.72
N PRO A 205 12.45 6.35 -1.12
CA PRO A 205 13.61 5.74 -1.77
C PRO A 205 13.26 5.24 -3.17
N ALA A 206 14.13 5.47 -4.15
CA ALA A 206 13.86 5.15 -5.56
C ALA A 206 13.41 3.70 -5.79
N GLN A 207 13.93 2.77 -4.99
CA GLN A 207 13.59 1.34 -5.05
C GLN A 207 12.08 1.08 -4.93
N PHE A 208 11.31 1.93 -4.22
CA PHE A 208 9.86 1.78 -4.15
C PHE A 208 9.16 2.07 -5.48
N ALA A 209 9.70 3.02 -6.27
CA ALA A 209 9.20 3.32 -7.60
C ALA A 209 9.69 2.29 -8.64
N ASP A 210 10.84 1.66 -8.38
CA ASP A 210 11.47 0.68 -9.27
C ASP A 210 10.99 -0.76 -9.03
N ASP A 211 10.27 -1.02 -7.93
CA ASP A 211 9.70 -2.34 -7.62
C ASP A 211 8.45 -2.63 -8.48
N VAL A 212 8.31 -3.89 -8.89
CA VAL A 212 7.11 -4.37 -9.60
C VAL A 212 5.87 -4.15 -8.73
N PRO A 213 4.76 -3.64 -9.30
CA PRO A 213 3.57 -3.36 -8.49
C PRO A 213 3.00 -4.62 -7.82
N TRP A 214 2.67 -4.52 -6.54
CA TRP A 214 2.08 -5.64 -5.78
C TRP A 214 0.65 -5.99 -6.24
N TRP A 215 -0.03 -5.07 -6.93
CA TRP A 215 -1.44 -5.18 -7.32
C TRP A 215 -1.66 -5.85 -8.67
N LEU A 216 -0.65 -6.46 -9.30
CA LEU A 216 -0.78 -7.11 -10.62
C LEU A 216 -1.86 -8.21 -10.67
N LEU A 217 -2.21 -8.79 -9.53
CA LEU A 217 -3.30 -9.77 -9.40
C LEU A 217 -4.60 -9.17 -8.80
N LEU A 218 -4.67 -7.83 -8.69
CA LEU A 218 -5.70 -6.99 -8.07
C LEU A 218 -5.90 -7.19 -6.56
N GLN A 219 -5.67 -8.41 -6.07
CA GLN A 219 -5.71 -8.78 -4.66
C GLN A 219 -4.35 -8.59 -3.98
N LYS A 220 -4.36 -8.16 -2.71
CA LYS A 220 -3.15 -8.01 -1.90
C LYS A 220 -2.44 -9.36 -1.72
N PRO A 221 -1.10 -9.42 -1.83
CA PRO A 221 -0.32 -10.64 -1.57
C PRO A 221 -0.66 -11.31 -0.23
N ALA A 222 -0.92 -10.51 0.81
CA ALA A 222 -1.26 -11.00 2.14
C ALA A 222 -2.50 -11.90 2.18
N VAL A 223 -3.49 -11.64 1.34
CA VAL A 223 -4.73 -12.44 1.31
C VAL A 223 -4.42 -13.83 0.76
N TRP A 224 -3.74 -13.91 -0.40
CA TRP A 224 -3.25 -15.18 -0.96
C TRP A 224 -2.43 -15.98 0.04
N ILE A 225 -1.52 -15.30 0.74
CA ILE A 225 -0.64 -15.88 1.75
C ILE A 225 -1.44 -16.44 2.93
N SER A 226 -2.41 -15.67 3.44
CA SER A 226 -3.26 -16.06 4.57
C SER A 226 -4.14 -17.28 4.24
N GLU A 227 -4.60 -17.38 3.00
CA GLU A 227 -5.37 -18.52 2.47
C GLU A 227 -4.52 -19.76 2.18
N GLY A 228 -3.19 -19.69 2.37
CA GLY A 228 -2.27 -20.80 2.09
C GLY A 228 -2.02 -21.03 0.59
N LYS A 229 -2.37 -20.07 -0.26
CA LYS A 229 -2.26 -20.14 -1.73
C LYS A 229 -0.96 -19.53 -2.26
N VAL A 230 0.13 -19.62 -1.50
CA VAL A 230 1.43 -18.99 -1.85
C VAL A 230 1.93 -19.47 -3.22
N GLN A 231 1.85 -20.78 -3.49
CA GLN A 231 2.33 -21.33 -4.76
C GLN A 231 1.49 -20.89 -5.95
N GLU A 232 0.17 -20.84 -5.79
CA GLU A 232 -0.76 -20.35 -6.81
C GLU A 232 -0.52 -18.86 -7.10
N PHE A 233 -0.36 -18.04 -6.06
CA PHE A 233 0.01 -16.63 -6.17
C PHE A 233 1.29 -16.45 -6.99
N LEU A 234 2.36 -17.20 -6.69
CA LEU A 234 3.62 -17.11 -7.43
C LEU A 234 3.46 -17.54 -8.90
N THR A 235 2.70 -18.60 -9.15
CA THR A 235 2.41 -19.10 -10.51
C THR A 235 1.64 -18.09 -11.34
N LEU A 236 0.67 -17.38 -10.76
CA LEU A 236 -0.12 -16.35 -11.44
C LEU A 236 0.67 -15.03 -11.56
N LEU A 237 1.44 -14.66 -10.55
CA LEU A 237 2.18 -13.41 -10.52
C LEU A 237 3.30 -13.38 -11.57
N GLN A 238 4.03 -14.49 -11.74
CA GLN A 238 5.21 -14.53 -12.59
C GLN A 238 4.96 -14.05 -14.04
N PRO A 239 3.99 -14.60 -14.81
CA PRO A 239 3.73 -14.11 -16.17
C PRO A 239 3.25 -12.65 -16.18
N ARG A 240 2.48 -12.22 -15.17
CA ARG A 240 2.01 -10.83 -15.07
C ARG A 240 3.13 -9.85 -14.75
N LYS A 241 4.11 -10.27 -13.95
CA LYS A 241 5.34 -9.54 -13.66
C LYS A 241 6.16 -9.33 -14.94
N GLU A 242 6.40 -10.40 -15.70
CA GLU A 242 7.13 -10.32 -16.97
C GLU A 242 6.42 -9.39 -17.96
N GLN A 243 5.10 -9.53 -18.09
CA GLN A 243 4.30 -8.68 -18.95
C GLN A 243 4.37 -7.19 -18.56
N PHE A 244 4.31 -6.88 -17.26
CA PHE A 244 4.41 -5.51 -16.77
C PHE A 244 5.82 -4.91 -16.98
N ILE A 245 6.87 -5.71 -16.79
CA ILE A 245 8.25 -5.28 -17.09
C ILE A 245 8.38 -4.91 -18.57
N GLN A 246 7.87 -5.75 -19.48
CA GLN A 246 7.88 -5.44 -20.91
C GLN A 246 7.08 -4.17 -21.23
N ALA A 247 5.98 -3.91 -20.53
CA ALA A 247 5.22 -2.68 -20.69
C ALA A 247 6.06 -1.46 -20.25
N MET A 248 6.77 -1.55 -19.13
CA MET A 248 7.69 -0.50 -18.68
C MET A 248 8.80 -0.25 -19.71
N GLU A 249 9.46 -1.29 -20.19
CA GLU A 249 10.51 -1.19 -21.22
C GLU A 249 10.00 -0.48 -22.48
N ARG A 250 8.78 -0.81 -22.94
CA ARG A 250 8.15 -0.13 -24.09
C ARG A 250 7.95 1.35 -23.85
N VAL A 251 7.52 1.75 -22.65
CA VAL A 251 7.32 3.16 -22.27
C VAL A 251 8.66 3.88 -22.20
N GLU A 252 9.67 3.27 -21.57
CA GLU A 252 11.02 3.82 -21.46
C GLU A 252 11.66 4.05 -22.84
N CYS A 253 11.55 3.08 -23.75
CA CYS A 253 12.05 3.22 -25.13
C CYS A 253 11.39 4.36 -25.91
N LYS A 254 10.12 4.65 -25.64
CA LYS A 254 9.39 5.76 -26.29
C LYS A 254 9.76 7.12 -25.69
N SER A 255 10.48 7.15 -24.56
CA SER A 255 10.80 8.37 -23.86
C SER A 255 12.17 8.95 -24.28
N PRO A 256 12.25 10.24 -24.61
CA PRO A 256 13.50 10.90 -25.05
C PRO A 256 14.55 11.09 -23.93
N LEU A 257 14.26 10.65 -22.71
CA LEU A 257 15.09 10.79 -21.50
C LEU A 257 15.54 9.43 -20.96
N ALA A 258 15.77 8.43 -21.83
CA ALA A 258 16.19 7.09 -21.41
C ALA A 258 17.51 7.15 -20.63
N THR A 259 17.42 7.15 -19.30
CA THR A 259 18.53 6.84 -18.39
C THR A 259 18.58 5.33 -18.19
N GLU A 260 19.79 4.76 -18.12
CA GLU A 260 20.10 3.32 -18.07
C GLU A 260 19.57 2.56 -16.82
N GLU A 261 18.70 3.14 -16.01
CA GLU A 261 18.14 2.46 -14.83
C GLU A 261 16.88 1.68 -15.21
N THR A 262 17.06 0.40 -15.50
CA THR A 262 15.98 -0.58 -15.69
C THR A 262 15.23 -0.85 -14.39
N MET A 263 13.90 -0.98 -14.49
CA MET A 263 13.04 -1.37 -13.37
C MET A 263 13.57 -2.65 -12.69
N GLY A 264 13.65 -2.63 -11.36
CA GLY A 264 14.22 -3.70 -10.56
C GLY A 264 13.39 -4.98 -10.61
N THR A 265 14.06 -6.13 -10.52
CA THR A 265 13.41 -7.39 -10.17
C THR A 265 12.82 -7.26 -8.76
N PHE A 266 11.49 -7.44 -8.61
CA PHE A 266 10.84 -7.59 -7.30
C PHE A 266 11.60 -8.63 -6.47
N ASP A 267 12.39 -8.16 -5.51
CA ASP A 267 13.23 -9.01 -4.65
C ASP A 267 13.41 -8.44 -3.24
N SER A 268 12.43 -7.71 -2.71
CA SER A 268 12.53 -7.35 -1.28
C SER A 268 11.17 -7.36 -0.56
N THR A 269 10.98 -8.42 0.22
CA THR A 269 9.96 -8.51 1.26
C THR A 269 10.04 -7.35 2.26
N SER A 270 11.21 -6.71 2.37
CA SER A 270 11.46 -5.52 3.18
C SER A 270 10.78 -4.27 2.68
N HIS A 271 10.81 -3.96 1.38
CA HIS A 271 10.18 -2.75 0.84
C HIS A 271 8.65 -2.84 1.01
N TYR A 272 8.07 -3.99 0.68
CA TYR A 272 6.63 -4.22 0.89
C TYR A 272 6.25 -4.11 2.38
N GLY A 273 7.07 -4.63 3.28
CA GLY A 273 6.88 -4.48 4.74
C GLY A 273 6.96 -3.03 5.22
N VAL A 274 7.63 -2.13 4.49
CA VAL A 274 7.65 -0.70 4.83
C VAL A 274 6.33 0.00 4.48
N ILE A 275 5.67 -0.43 3.40
CA ILE A 275 4.45 0.19 2.90
C ILE A 275 3.14 -0.52 3.30
N SER A 276 3.22 -1.69 3.95
CA SER A 276 2.04 -2.47 4.37
C SER A 276 2.15 -3.01 5.81
N PHE A 277 1.02 -3.15 6.51
CA PHE A 277 0.92 -3.91 7.78
C PHE A 277 0.90 -5.44 7.60
N ASP A 278 0.85 -5.93 6.36
CA ASP A 278 0.79 -7.35 6.03
C ASP A 278 2.07 -8.14 6.37
N ILE A 279 3.07 -7.48 6.97
CA ILE A 279 4.33 -8.09 7.38
C ILE A 279 4.12 -9.27 8.33
N ASP A 280 3.03 -9.25 9.12
CA ASP A 280 2.67 -10.31 10.05
C ASP A 280 2.44 -11.64 9.30
N GLU A 281 1.60 -11.63 8.25
CA GLU A 281 1.31 -12.81 7.42
C GLU A 281 2.53 -13.26 6.60
N ILE A 282 3.25 -12.31 6.01
CA ILE A 282 4.48 -12.60 5.23
C ILE A 282 5.52 -13.26 6.12
N TYR A 283 5.70 -12.77 7.35
CA TYR A 283 6.63 -13.39 8.28
C TYR A 283 6.27 -14.85 8.52
N TRP A 284 5.04 -15.14 8.95
CA TRP A 284 4.66 -16.50 9.35
C TRP A 284 4.64 -17.51 8.20
N LYS A 285 4.33 -17.07 6.98
CA LYS A 285 4.17 -17.98 5.84
C LYS A 285 5.38 -18.07 4.93
N VAL A 286 6.25 -17.05 4.93
CA VAL A 286 7.38 -16.96 3.98
C VAL A 286 8.72 -16.84 4.70
N LEU A 287 8.85 -15.95 5.69
CA LEU A 287 10.14 -15.67 6.32
C LEU A 287 10.45 -16.59 7.50
N HIS A 288 9.42 -17.14 8.14
CA HIS A 288 9.54 -18.01 9.30
C HIS A 288 10.18 -19.34 8.90
N LYS A 289 11.45 -19.52 9.30
CA LYS A 289 12.20 -20.77 9.12
C LYS A 289 12.51 -21.37 10.48
N GLY A 290 11.71 -22.33 10.93
CA GLY A 290 11.82 -22.90 12.29
C GLY A 290 11.66 -21.82 13.38
N ASN A 291 12.20 -22.03 14.57
CA ASN A 291 12.01 -21.10 15.70
C ASN A 291 12.83 -19.80 15.61
N LEU A 292 13.35 -19.40 14.44
CA LEU A 292 14.26 -18.27 14.28
C LEU A 292 13.72 -16.95 14.88
N GLY A 293 12.44 -16.62 14.70
CA GLY A 293 11.90 -15.38 15.28
C GLY A 293 11.82 -15.38 16.79
N GLU A 294 11.40 -16.49 17.42
CA GLU A 294 11.42 -16.60 18.89
C GLU A 294 12.85 -16.73 19.44
N ALA A 295 13.74 -17.42 18.73
CA ALA A 295 15.16 -17.55 19.07
C ALA A 295 15.94 -16.23 18.95
N LEU A 296 15.42 -15.29 18.16
CA LEU A 296 15.94 -13.94 18.09
C LEU A 296 15.53 -13.16 19.33
N LEU A 297 14.33 -13.34 19.88
CA LEU A 297 13.94 -12.65 21.12
C LEU A 297 14.88 -13.02 22.27
N ASP A 298 15.26 -12.04 23.09
CA ASP A 298 16.04 -12.31 24.29
C ASP A 298 15.19 -13.10 25.32
N SER A 299 15.88 -13.77 26.25
CA SER A 299 15.22 -14.61 27.25
C SER A 299 14.27 -13.83 28.16
N ALA A 300 14.51 -12.53 28.38
CA ALA A 300 13.62 -11.66 29.13
C ALA A 300 12.30 -11.44 28.38
N THR A 301 12.38 -11.12 27.09
CA THR A 301 11.22 -10.91 26.20
C THR A 301 10.38 -12.18 26.07
N LEU A 302 11.01 -13.35 25.95
CA LEU A 302 10.30 -14.64 25.96
C LEU A 302 9.60 -14.89 27.31
N GLY A 303 10.23 -14.51 28.42
CA GLY A 303 9.65 -14.60 29.76
C GLY A 303 8.41 -13.74 29.96
N GLU A 304 8.24 -12.67 29.16
CA GLU A 304 7.08 -11.78 29.22
C GLU A 304 5.88 -12.24 28.38
N LYS A 305 6.03 -13.30 27.57
CA LYS A 305 5.00 -13.81 26.64
C LYS A 305 3.64 -13.97 27.29
N GLU A 306 3.56 -14.72 28.40
CA GLU A 306 2.30 -15.00 29.07
C GLU A 306 1.65 -13.75 29.64
N ALA A 307 2.45 -12.83 30.19
CA ALA A 307 1.97 -11.57 30.74
C ALA A 307 1.42 -10.66 29.62
N SER A 308 2.14 -10.57 28.49
CA SER A 308 1.72 -9.80 27.31
C SER A 308 0.42 -10.34 26.71
N VAL A 309 0.33 -11.66 26.52
CA VAL A 309 -0.90 -12.32 26.04
C VAL A 309 -2.09 -12.05 26.97
N ARG A 310 -1.89 -12.18 28.29
CA ARG A 310 -2.94 -11.90 29.28
C ARG A 310 -3.42 -10.46 29.22
N ARG A 311 -2.48 -9.51 29.13
CA ARG A 311 -2.78 -8.08 29.01
C ARG A 311 -3.57 -7.78 27.73
N LYS A 312 -3.18 -8.38 26.59
CA LYS A 312 -3.85 -8.17 25.31
C LYS A 312 -5.26 -8.77 25.25
N LYS A 313 -5.47 -9.93 25.89
CA LYS A 313 -6.83 -10.48 26.10
C LYS A 313 -7.71 -9.53 26.91
N ALA A 314 -7.20 -9.03 28.05
CA ALA A 314 -7.96 -8.10 28.88
C ALA A 314 -8.32 -6.79 28.15
N GLN A 315 -7.42 -6.27 27.30
CA GLN A 315 -7.71 -5.11 26.45
C GLN A 315 -8.83 -5.38 25.43
N LEU A 316 -8.82 -6.58 24.81
CA LEU A 316 -9.85 -7.00 23.87
C LEU A 316 -11.20 -7.18 24.54
N ASP A 317 -11.23 -7.80 25.72
CA ASP A 317 -12.47 -7.98 26.49
C ASP A 317 -13.08 -6.62 26.85
N ALA A 318 -12.25 -5.70 27.35
CA ALA A 318 -12.68 -4.33 27.64
C ALA A 318 -13.17 -3.59 26.38
N TYR A 319 -12.50 -3.78 25.24
CA TYR A 319 -12.92 -3.21 23.96
C TYR A 319 -14.27 -3.77 23.50
N ARG A 320 -14.50 -5.08 23.64
CA ARG A 320 -15.79 -5.72 23.30
C ARG A 320 -16.92 -5.19 24.16
N SER A 321 -16.72 -5.11 25.48
CA SER A 321 -17.72 -4.56 26.40
C SER A 321 -18.06 -3.09 26.08
N GLU A 322 -17.06 -2.28 25.74
CA GLU A 322 -17.27 -0.89 25.31
C GLU A 322 -18.05 -0.83 23.99
N LYS A 323 -17.66 -1.63 23.00
CA LYS A 323 -18.34 -1.70 21.70
C LYS A 323 -19.80 -2.14 21.83
N GLU A 324 -20.08 -3.09 22.72
CA GLU A 324 -21.45 -3.59 22.98
C GLU A 324 -22.32 -2.56 23.72
N SER A 325 -21.72 -1.71 24.55
CA SER A 325 -22.43 -0.69 25.34
C SER A 325 -22.58 0.66 24.63
N ASP A 326 -21.80 0.90 23.58
CA ASP A 326 -21.81 2.15 22.83
C ASP A 326 -22.80 2.12 21.65
N GLN A 327 -23.84 2.95 21.76
CA GLN A 327 -24.91 3.07 20.77
C GLN A 327 -24.41 3.46 19.36
N ARG A 328 -23.23 4.08 19.24
CA ARG A 328 -22.60 4.39 17.93
C ARG A 328 -22.25 3.13 17.14
N PHE A 329 -22.02 2.01 17.83
CA PHE A 329 -21.72 0.71 17.21
C PHE A 329 -22.95 -0.20 17.11
N ALA A 330 -24.08 0.17 17.75
CA ALA A 330 -25.33 -0.58 17.72
C ALA A 330 -26.21 -0.28 16.49
N GLY A 331 -25.90 0.79 15.74
CA GLY A 331 -26.63 1.14 14.51
C GLY A 331 -26.10 0.39 13.29
N GLN A 332 -26.94 -0.43 12.66
CA GLN A 332 -26.83 -0.63 11.21
C GLN A 332 -27.09 0.73 10.56
N TRP A 333 -26.06 1.33 9.99
CA TRP A 333 -26.23 2.53 9.16
C TRP A 333 -26.95 2.13 7.87
N TRP A 334 -28.27 2.23 7.85
CA TRP A 334 -29.04 2.22 6.63
C TRP A 334 -29.09 3.65 6.08
N LEU A 335 -28.53 3.85 4.89
CA LEU A 335 -28.75 5.07 4.12
C LEU A 335 -30.22 5.08 3.68
N VAL A 336 -31.07 5.85 4.36
CA VAL A 336 -32.46 6.05 3.93
C VAL A 336 -32.47 7.04 2.77
N ILE A 337 -32.48 6.52 1.55
CA ILE A 337 -32.79 7.32 0.35
C ILE A 337 -34.31 7.49 0.32
N ARG A 338 -34.80 8.71 0.57
CA ARG A 338 -36.16 9.08 0.18
C ARG A 338 -36.10 9.69 -1.20
N GLU A 339 -36.73 9.04 -2.18
CA GLU A 339 -37.12 9.70 -3.42
C GLU A 339 -38.07 10.85 -3.08
N SER A 340 -37.71 12.07 -3.47
CA SER A 340 -38.69 13.16 -3.50
C SER A 340 -39.68 12.88 -4.62
N THR A 341 -40.87 12.43 -4.26
CA THR A 341 -42.01 12.43 -5.16
C THR A 341 -42.61 13.84 -5.21
N GLN A 342 -42.48 14.44 -6.40
CA GLN A 342 -43.10 15.66 -6.95
C GLN A 342 -42.79 17.01 -6.33
#